data_AF-A0AAU1PCZ8-F1
#
_entry.id   AF-A0AAU1PCZ8-F1
#
_cell.length_a   1.000
_cell.length_b   1.000
_cell.length_c   1.000
_cell.angle_alpha   90.00
_cell.angle_beta   90.00
_cell.angle_gamma   90.00
#
_symmetry.space_group_name_H-M   'P 1'
#
loop_
_entity.id
_entity.type
_entity.pdbx_description
1 polymer ?
#
loop_
_entity_poly.entity_id
_entity_poly.type
_entity_poly.pdbx_seq_one_letter_code
_entity_poly.pdbx_strand_id
1 'polypeptide(L)'
;MAALPAAGRTPVRVEVTGVSAAVRIISRSDHHRGEVMGTGPTPAVPTSVDPAAPVLVRHEIDVRAPLETVWRLHADVTGWPAWNPDITSAVPTDPEAPFTPGARFTWTSFGFTVTSTVHDVTAPARVLWGGTADGISGVHEWRLTRTAGGVRVVTEESFAGDPVEADPAAMRQALDVSLTSWLSHLKRAAESAAG
;
A
#
# COMPACT_ATOMS: atom_id res chain seq x y z
N MET A 1 55.72 24.92 -17.87
CA MET A 1 55.53 23.75 -16.98
C MET A 1 54.04 23.71 -16.64
N ALA A 2 53.24 22.99 -17.44
CA ALA A 2 51.78 23.00 -17.36
C ALA A 2 51.30 21.93 -16.36
N ALA A 3 50.41 22.33 -15.46
CA ALA A 3 49.82 21.49 -14.42
C ALA A 3 48.73 20.56 -15.00
N LEU A 4 48.76 19.29 -14.59
CA LEU A 4 47.71 18.29 -14.83
C LEU A 4 46.47 18.60 -13.97
N PRO A 5 45.23 18.44 -14.48
CA PRO A 5 44.06 18.53 -13.63
C PRO A 5 43.83 17.21 -12.88
N ALA A 6 43.53 17.34 -11.59
CA ALA A 6 43.19 16.25 -10.68
C ALA A 6 41.81 15.67 -11.01
N ALA A 7 41.71 14.34 -10.97
CA ALA A 7 40.47 13.60 -11.12
C ALA A 7 39.52 13.89 -9.95
N GLY A 8 38.46 14.65 -10.22
CA GLY A 8 37.33 14.82 -9.31
C GLY A 8 36.51 13.52 -9.28
N ARG A 9 36.57 12.79 -8.18
CA ARG A 9 35.63 11.70 -7.86
C ARG A 9 34.23 12.30 -7.72
N THR A 10 33.35 11.99 -8.67
CA THR A 10 31.91 12.22 -8.55
C THR A 10 31.38 11.46 -7.33
N PRO A 11 30.58 12.07 -6.45
CA PRO A 11 29.90 11.33 -5.40
C PRO A 11 28.87 10.40 -6.05
N VAL A 12 29.01 9.09 -5.78
CA VAL A 12 28.02 8.09 -6.17
C VAL A 12 26.72 8.41 -5.43
N ARG A 13 25.72 8.87 -6.18
CA ARG A 13 24.35 8.96 -5.71
C ARG A 13 23.85 7.52 -5.51
N VAL A 14 23.63 7.12 -4.26
CA VAL A 14 22.89 5.90 -3.97
C VAL A 14 21.44 6.17 -4.34
N GLU A 15 21.03 5.72 -5.52
CA GLU A 15 19.61 5.68 -5.88
C GLU A 15 18.94 4.61 -5.04
N VAL A 16 17.85 4.97 -4.36
CA VAL A 16 17.03 4.05 -3.58
C VAL A 16 16.18 3.23 -4.55
N THR A 17 16.81 2.22 -5.15
CA THR A 17 16.26 1.30 -6.15
C THR A 17 15.41 0.18 -5.51
N GLY A 18 14.69 0.47 -4.43
CA GLY A 18 13.94 -0.55 -3.69
C GLY A 18 12.59 -0.85 -4.33
N VAL A 19 11.76 0.17 -4.51
CA VAL A 19 10.36 -0.05 -4.96
C VAL A 19 10.27 -0.17 -6.48
N SER A 20 11.09 0.58 -7.22
CA SER A 20 11.05 0.57 -8.69
C SER A 20 11.52 -0.77 -9.29
N ALA A 21 12.39 -1.53 -8.60
CA ALA A 21 12.83 -2.84 -9.10
C ALA A 21 11.76 -3.93 -8.90
N ALA A 22 11.13 -3.97 -7.71
CA ALA A 22 10.02 -4.87 -7.45
C ALA A 22 8.82 -4.59 -8.38
N VAL A 23 8.53 -3.32 -8.67
CA VAL A 23 7.47 -2.92 -9.62
C VAL A 23 7.86 -3.17 -11.08
N ARG A 24 9.15 -3.10 -11.46
CA ARG A 24 9.59 -3.39 -12.84
C ARG A 24 9.49 -4.87 -13.23
N ILE A 25 9.50 -5.79 -12.27
CA ILE A 25 9.28 -7.24 -12.52
C ILE A 25 7.85 -7.47 -13.03
N ILE A 26 6.91 -6.66 -12.55
CA ILE A 26 5.47 -6.80 -12.79
C ILE A 26 5.06 -6.36 -14.21
N SER A 27 5.81 -5.44 -14.83
CA SER A 27 5.42 -4.78 -16.09
C SER A 27 5.66 -5.61 -17.37
N ARG A 28 6.15 -6.84 -17.29
CA ARG A 28 6.38 -7.68 -18.49
C ARG A 28 5.70 -9.03 -18.36
N SER A 29 4.45 -9.14 -18.80
CA SER A 29 3.96 -10.35 -19.49
C SER A 29 2.67 -10.08 -20.26
N ASP A 30 2.67 -10.58 -21.49
CA ASP A 30 1.64 -10.47 -22.51
C ASP A 30 0.32 -11.16 -22.13
N HIS A 31 -0.74 -10.62 -22.70
CA HIS A 31 -2.13 -11.01 -22.50
C HIS A 31 -2.44 -12.35 -23.18
N HIS A 32 -2.55 -13.44 -22.41
CA HIS A 32 -3.24 -14.64 -22.86
C HIS A 32 -4.53 -14.86 -22.08
N ARG A 33 -5.65 -14.59 -22.76
CA ARG A 33 -7.00 -14.96 -22.31
C ARG A 33 -7.19 -16.48 -22.43
N GLY A 34 -7.35 -17.14 -21.29
CA GLY A 34 -8.01 -18.43 -21.16
C GLY A 34 -9.08 -18.33 -20.09
N GLU A 35 -10.35 -18.28 -20.50
CA GLU A 35 -11.50 -18.30 -19.61
C GLU A 35 -11.85 -19.74 -19.25
N VAL A 36 -11.97 -20.03 -17.95
CA VAL A 36 -12.52 -21.30 -17.44
C VAL A 36 -13.63 -20.98 -16.44
N MET A 37 -14.88 -21.26 -16.83
CA MET A 37 -16.01 -21.30 -15.92
C MET A 37 -15.92 -22.56 -15.05
N GLY A 38 -15.64 -22.37 -13.76
CA GLY A 38 -15.79 -23.39 -12.72
C GLY A 38 -16.77 -22.92 -11.67
N THR A 39 -17.88 -23.63 -11.49
CA THR A 39 -18.80 -23.49 -10.34
C THR A 39 -18.16 -24.07 -9.08
N GLY A 40 -17.16 -23.38 -8.55
CA GLY A 40 -16.62 -23.62 -7.21
C GLY A 40 -17.45 -22.88 -6.14
N PRO A 41 -17.30 -23.23 -4.84
CA PRO A 41 -17.81 -22.38 -3.77
C PRO A 41 -17.27 -20.97 -3.96
N THR A 42 -18.12 -19.95 -3.83
CA THR A 42 -17.68 -18.55 -3.86
C THR A 42 -16.51 -18.41 -2.88
N PRO A 43 -15.33 -17.94 -3.31
CA PRO A 43 -14.22 -17.74 -2.40
C PRO A 43 -14.69 -16.86 -1.24
N ALA A 44 -14.42 -17.30 -0.01
CA ALA A 44 -14.83 -16.57 1.18
C ALA A 44 -14.21 -15.17 1.16
N VAL A 45 -15.01 -14.15 1.50
CA VAL A 45 -14.50 -12.78 1.64
C VAL A 45 -13.46 -12.77 2.77
N PRO A 46 -12.24 -12.25 2.54
CA PRO A 46 -11.22 -12.17 3.58
C PRO A 46 -11.72 -11.39 4.80
N THR A 47 -11.41 -11.88 6.00
CA THR A 47 -11.76 -11.22 7.28
C THR A 47 -10.53 -10.70 8.04
N SER A 48 -9.33 -11.09 7.62
CA SER A 48 -8.02 -10.59 8.07
C SER A 48 -6.98 -10.79 6.98
N VAL A 49 -5.77 -10.25 7.18
CA VAL A 49 -4.58 -10.70 6.42
C VAL A 49 -4.38 -12.22 6.57
N ASP A 50 -3.77 -12.84 5.56
CA ASP A 50 -3.50 -14.27 5.56
C ASP A 50 -2.14 -14.56 6.23
N PRO A 51 -2.11 -15.22 7.40
CA PRO A 51 -0.87 -15.58 8.08
C PRO A 51 -0.07 -16.68 7.37
N ALA A 52 -0.67 -17.39 6.42
CA ALA A 52 -0.02 -18.43 5.63
C ALA A 52 0.49 -17.91 4.27
N ALA A 53 0.26 -16.64 3.94
CA ALA A 53 0.72 -16.05 2.69
C ALA A 53 2.25 -16.09 2.58
N PRO A 54 2.81 -16.31 1.37
CA PRO A 54 4.26 -16.31 1.15
C PRO A 54 4.97 -15.05 1.68
N VAL A 55 4.29 -13.91 1.62
CA VAL A 55 4.74 -12.66 2.21
C VAL A 55 3.64 -12.07 3.08
N LEU A 56 4.02 -11.72 4.32
CA LEU A 56 3.22 -10.95 5.27
C LEU A 56 4.14 -9.93 5.93
N VAL A 57 3.76 -8.66 5.90
CA VAL A 57 4.51 -7.55 6.50
C VAL A 57 3.60 -6.78 7.45
N ARG A 58 4.16 -6.35 8.60
CA ARG A 58 3.48 -5.55 9.62
C ARG A 58 4.35 -4.35 9.97
N HIS A 59 3.76 -3.17 9.97
CA HIS A 59 4.38 -1.94 10.49
C HIS A 59 3.41 -1.15 11.34
N GLU A 60 3.95 -0.30 12.21
CA GLU A 60 3.14 0.49 13.12
C GLU A 60 3.84 1.79 13.53
N ILE A 61 3.07 2.88 13.67
CA ILE A 61 3.58 4.19 14.11
C ILE A 61 2.64 4.85 15.13
N ASP A 62 3.17 5.70 16.01
CA ASP A 62 2.38 6.61 16.84
C ASP A 62 2.20 7.95 16.13
N VAL A 63 0.96 8.44 16.08
CA VAL A 63 0.57 9.71 15.44
C VAL A 63 -0.03 10.64 16.50
N ARG A 64 0.54 11.83 16.65
CA ARG A 64 0.09 12.85 17.61
C ARG A 64 -1.03 13.72 17.02
N ALA A 65 -2.16 13.08 16.72
CA ALA A 65 -3.36 13.74 16.21
C ALA A 65 -4.62 13.03 16.75
N PRO A 66 -5.80 13.67 16.73
CA PRO A 66 -7.06 13.01 17.07
C PRO A 66 -7.38 11.83 16.14
N LEU A 67 -8.03 10.78 16.67
CA LEU A 67 -8.43 9.59 15.90
C LEU A 67 -9.23 9.94 14.65
N GLU A 68 -10.15 10.88 14.79
CA GLU A 68 -11.04 11.32 13.73
C GLU A 68 -10.27 12.02 12.61
N THR A 69 -9.17 12.71 12.93
CA THR A 69 -8.30 13.34 11.92
C THR A 69 -7.50 12.29 11.16
N VAL A 70 -6.89 11.33 11.87
CA VAL A 70 -6.14 10.25 11.22
C VAL A 70 -7.07 9.40 10.35
N TRP A 71 -8.23 9.03 10.87
CA TRP A 71 -9.22 8.23 10.14
C TRP A 71 -9.75 8.96 8.91
N ARG A 72 -10.08 10.25 9.01
CA ARG A 72 -10.59 11.02 7.87
C ARG A 72 -9.57 11.08 6.73
N LEU A 73 -8.30 11.34 7.03
CA LEU A 73 -7.23 11.33 6.01
C LEU A 73 -7.09 9.95 5.35
N HIS A 74 -7.23 8.88 6.14
CA HIS A 74 -7.09 7.52 5.65
C HIS A 74 -8.29 7.05 4.82
N ALA A 75 -9.52 7.35 5.25
CA ALA A 75 -10.75 6.93 4.58
C ALA A 75 -11.12 7.81 3.38
N ASP A 76 -10.57 9.02 3.27
CA ASP A 76 -10.70 9.88 2.09
C ASP A 76 -9.77 9.41 0.97
N VAL A 77 -10.21 8.38 0.25
CA VAL A 77 -9.49 7.78 -0.89
C VAL A 77 -9.11 8.85 -1.92
N THR A 78 -10.03 9.75 -2.25
CA THR A 78 -9.80 10.82 -3.24
C THR A 78 -8.75 11.83 -2.80
N GLY A 79 -8.59 12.03 -1.49
CA GLY A 79 -7.62 12.93 -0.89
C GLY A 79 -6.20 12.36 -0.79
N TRP A 80 -5.98 11.06 -1.00
CA TRP A 80 -4.66 10.42 -0.82
C TRP A 80 -3.52 11.11 -1.59
N PRO A 81 -3.65 11.44 -2.89
CA PRO A 81 -2.57 12.09 -3.64
C PRO A 81 -2.18 13.48 -3.10
N ALA A 82 -3.05 14.14 -2.33
CA ALA A 82 -2.77 15.47 -1.80
C ALA A 82 -1.76 15.44 -0.64
N TRP A 83 -1.63 14.32 0.06
CA TRP A 83 -0.76 14.20 1.24
C TRP A 83 0.23 13.04 1.18
N ASN A 84 -0.02 12.04 0.31
CA ASN A 84 0.89 10.93 0.04
C ASN A 84 1.46 11.03 -1.39
N PRO A 85 2.69 11.53 -1.58
CA PRO A 85 3.31 11.68 -2.89
C PRO A 85 3.67 10.35 -3.56
N ASP A 86 3.66 9.23 -2.82
CA ASP A 86 3.84 7.91 -3.40
C ASP A 86 2.59 7.42 -4.15
N ILE A 87 1.42 8.06 -3.91
CA ILE A 87 0.14 7.80 -4.57
C ILE A 87 -0.12 8.87 -5.62
N THR A 88 -0.12 8.49 -6.90
CA THR A 88 -0.30 9.43 -8.01
C THR A 88 -1.75 9.56 -8.46
N SER A 89 -2.59 8.58 -8.14
CA SER A 89 -4.03 8.58 -8.44
C SER A 89 -4.76 7.68 -7.45
N ALA A 90 -5.97 8.08 -7.06
CA ALA A 90 -6.88 7.27 -6.25
C ALA A 90 -8.32 7.67 -6.55
N VAL A 91 -9.08 6.74 -7.14
CA VAL A 91 -10.42 7.00 -7.69
C VAL A 91 -11.38 5.92 -7.21
N PRO A 92 -12.37 6.25 -6.36
CA PRO A 92 -13.43 5.33 -6.01
C PRO A 92 -14.34 5.06 -7.21
N THR A 93 -14.87 3.84 -7.29
CA THR A 93 -15.87 3.47 -8.30
C THR A 93 -17.21 4.15 -8.01
N ASP A 94 -17.55 4.30 -6.72
CA ASP A 94 -18.71 5.05 -6.25
C ASP A 94 -18.25 6.20 -5.33
N PRO A 95 -18.33 7.47 -5.79
CA PRO A 95 -17.94 8.64 -5.00
C PRO A 95 -18.78 8.88 -3.74
N GLU A 96 -20.03 8.37 -3.69
CA GLU A 96 -20.94 8.59 -2.55
C GLU A 96 -20.69 7.59 -1.41
N ALA A 97 -20.06 6.45 -1.71
CA ALA A 97 -19.78 5.38 -0.75
C ALA A 97 -18.37 4.80 -0.89
N PRO A 98 -17.29 5.62 -0.92
CA PRO A 98 -15.96 5.18 -1.35
C PRO A 98 -15.27 4.20 -0.39
N PHE A 99 -15.81 4.01 0.82
CA PHE A 99 -15.15 3.29 1.92
C PHE A 99 -16.12 2.45 2.78
N THR A 100 -17.07 1.77 2.15
CA THR A 100 -18.03 0.84 2.77
C THR A 100 -17.76 -0.61 2.32
N PRO A 101 -18.21 -1.65 3.02
CA PRO A 101 -17.98 -3.04 2.57
C PRO A 101 -18.54 -3.27 1.17
N GLY A 102 -17.72 -3.81 0.29
CA GLY A 102 -18.01 -3.97 -1.15
C GLY A 102 -17.64 -2.76 -2.01
N ALA A 103 -17.33 -1.60 -1.44
CA ALA A 103 -16.84 -0.45 -2.19
C ALA A 103 -15.50 -0.78 -2.87
N ARG A 104 -15.31 -0.23 -4.06
CA ARG A 104 -14.11 -0.45 -4.88
C ARG A 104 -13.44 0.86 -5.21
N PHE A 105 -12.12 0.85 -5.27
CA PHE A 105 -11.34 2.01 -5.69
C PHE A 105 -10.10 1.57 -6.44
N THR A 106 -9.77 2.30 -7.50
CA THR A 106 -8.57 2.09 -8.30
C THR A 106 -7.55 3.15 -7.94
N TRP A 107 -6.35 2.73 -7.61
CA TRP A 107 -5.30 3.64 -7.17
C TRP A 107 -3.94 3.20 -7.69
N THR A 108 -3.04 4.16 -7.82
CA THR A 108 -1.69 3.95 -8.35
C THR A 108 -0.68 4.42 -7.32
N SER A 109 0.22 3.53 -6.91
CA SER A 109 1.37 3.87 -6.06
C SER A 109 2.65 3.29 -6.63
N PHE A 110 3.75 4.04 -6.58
CA PHE A 110 5.05 3.64 -7.14
C PHE A 110 5.00 3.13 -8.60
N GLY A 111 4.00 3.56 -9.39
CA GLY A 111 3.78 3.09 -10.77
C GLY A 111 2.99 1.78 -10.90
N PHE A 112 2.57 1.16 -9.81
CA PHE A 112 1.71 -0.02 -9.75
C PHE A 112 0.26 0.39 -9.55
N THR A 113 -0.64 -0.06 -10.43
CA THR A 113 -2.08 0.26 -10.37
C THR A 113 -2.87 -0.96 -9.91
N VAL A 114 -3.71 -0.79 -8.90
CA VAL A 114 -4.54 -1.85 -8.34
C VAL A 114 -5.97 -1.37 -8.12
N THR A 115 -6.94 -2.25 -8.37
CA THR A 115 -8.33 -2.05 -7.93
C THR A 115 -8.55 -2.83 -6.64
N SER A 116 -8.69 -2.12 -5.55
CA SER A 116 -9.00 -2.69 -4.24
C SER A 116 -10.52 -2.74 -4.02
N THR A 117 -10.95 -3.71 -3.22
CA THR A 117 -12.32 -3.85 -2.71
C THR A 117 -12.25 -3.84 -1.18
N VAL A 118 -13.04 -2.98 -0.54
CA VAL A 118 -13.20 -2.98 0.91
C VAL A 118 -13.94 -4.26 1.31
N HIS A 119 -13.31 -5.10 2.11
CA HIS A 119 -13.90 -6.32 2.64
C HIS A 119 -14.65 -6.07 3.94
N ASP A 120 -14.07 -5.25 4.81
CA ASP A 120 -14.66 -4.92 6.11
C ASP A 120 -14.21 -3.53 6.58
N VAL A 121 -15.08 -2.85 7.33
CA VAL A 121 -14.80 -1.54 7.93
C VAL A 121 -15.51 -1.43 9.26
N THR A 122 -14.76 -1.06 10.29
CA THR A 122 -15.27 -0.70 11.62
C THR A 122 -14.76 0.70 11.92
N ALA A 123 -15.40 1.71 11.36
CA ALA A 123 -14.96 3.10 11.52
C ALA A 123 -15.11 3.58 12.98
N PRO A 124 -14.18 4.39 13.52
CA PRO A 124 -12.91 4.85 12.92
C PRO A 124 -11.70 3.98 13.33
N ALA A 125 -11.91 2.69 13.62
CA ALA A 125 -10.92 1.83 14.25
C ALA A 125 -10.24 0.85 13.31
N ARG A 126 -10.89 0.42 12.23
CA ARG A 126 -10.38 -0.64 11.35
C ARG A 126 -10.91 -0.55 9.94
N VAL A 127 -10.07 -0.89 8.97
CA VAL A 127 -10.49 -1.25 7.61
C VAL A 127 -9.63 -2.39 7.07
N LEU A 128 -10.26 -3.26 6.29
CA LEU A 128 -9.65 -4.34 5.53
C LEU A 128 -10.08 -4.21 4.08
N TRP A 129 -9.12 -4.17 3.17
CA TRP A 129 -9.39 -4.27 1.74
C TRP A 129 -8.44 -5.28 1.09
N GLY A 130 -8.78 -5.68 -0.12
CA GLY A 130 -7.92 -6.54 -0.91
C GLY A 130 -8.16 -6.38 -2.39
N GLY A 131 -7.27 -6.91 -3.21
CA GLY A 131 -7.35 -6.80 -4.65
C GLY A 131 -6.30 -7.67 -5.33
N THR A 132 -6.47 -7.86 -6.63
CA THR A 132 -5.51 -8.57 -7.46
C THR A 132 -5.05 -7.64 -8.57
N ALA A 133 -3.74 -7.53 -8.77
CA ALA A 133 -3.16 -6.81 -9.88
C ALA A 133 -1.89 -7.54 -10.34
N ASP A 134 -1.77 -7.74 -11.65
CA ASP A 134 -0.62 -8.39 -12.30
C ASP A 134 -0.21 -9.73 -11.67
N GLY A 135 -1.19 -10.56 -11.31
CA GLY A 135 -0.97 -11.88 -10.72
C GLY A 135 -0.68 -11.87 -9.21
N ILE A 136 -0.55 -10.70 -8.59
CA ILE A 136 -0.38 -10.54 -7.14
C ILE A 136 -1.74 -10.32 -6.50
N SER A 137 -2.10 -11.16 -5.54
CA SER A 137 -3.26 -10.93 -4.67
C SER A 137 -2.80 -10.38 -3.33
N GLY A 138 -3.36 -9.23 -2.93
CA GLY A 138 -3.06 -8.55 -1.69
C GLY A 138 -4.28 -8.43 -0.77
N VAL A 139 -4.08 -8.61 0.53
CA VAL A 139 -5.04 -8.26 1.58
C VAL A 139 -4.33 -7.32 2.55
N HIS A 140 -4.89 -6.13 2.74
CA HIS A 140 -4.29 -5.01 3.46
C HIS A 140 -5.22 -4.55 4.57
N GLU A 141 -4.71 -4.58 5.79
CA GLU A 141 -5.45 -4.22 6.99
C GLU A 141 -4.83 -3.00 7.67
N TRP A 142 -5.70 -2.11 8.16
CA TRP A 142 -5.34 -0.97 8.98
C TRP A 142 -6.12 -0.99 10.27
N ARG A 143 -5.44 -0.76 11.40
CA ARG A 143 -6.05 -0.63 12.73
C ARG A 143 -5.56 0.64 13.41
N LEU A 144 -6.50 1.44 13.91
CA LEU A 144 -6.25 2.71 14.59
C LEU A 144 -6.78 2.60 16.01
N THR A 145 -5.90 2.76 17.00
CA THR A 145 -6.25 2.67 18.42
C THR A 145 -5.90 3.98 19.12
N ARG A 146 -6.83 4.57 19.89
CA ARG A 146 -6.51 5.76 20.71
C ARG A 146 -5.44 5.41 21.74
N THR A 147 -4.51 6.34 21.95
CA THR A 147 -3.52 6.29 23.02
C THR A 147 -3.57 7.58 23.83
N ALA A 148 -2.82 7.66 24.94
CA ALA A 148 -2.73 8.88 25.73
C ALA A 148 -2.14 10.07 24.94
N GLY A 149 -1.30 9.79 23.93
CA GLY A 149 -0.59 10.81 23.14
C GLY A 149 -1.13 11.02 21.73
N GLY A 150 -2.25 10.40 21.36
CA GLY A 150 -2.82 10.45 20.01
C GLY A 150 -3.38 9.09 19.58
N VAL A 151 -2.81 8.53 18.51
CA VAL A 151 -3.28 7.29 17.89
C VAL A 151 -2.11 6.35 17.58
N ARG A 152 -2.25 5.08 17.96
CA ARG A 152 -1.42 3.99 17.46
C ARG A 152 -2.02 3.49 16.16
N VAL A 153 -1.29 3.65 15.06
CA VAL A 153 -1.68 3.13 13.75
C VAL A 153 -0.86 1.89 13.44
N VAL A 154 -1.54 0.81 13.10
CA VAL A 154 -0.97 -0.47 12.68
C VAL A 154 -1.44 -0.75 11.26
N THR A 155 -0.54 -1.19 10.40
CA THR A 155 -0.89 -1.70 9.07
C THR A 155 -0.19 -3.01 8.78
N GLU A 156 -0.92 -3.94 8.16
CA GLU A 156 -0.48 -5.29 7.83
C GLU A 156 -0.91 -5.65 6.43
N GLU A 157 -0.04 -6.24 5.62
CA GLU A 157 -0.38 -6.64 4.26
C GLU A 157 0.20 -8.02 3.93
N SER A 158 -0.66 -8.90 3.41
CA SER A 158 -0.31 -10.24 2.94
C SER A 158 -0.40 -10.33 1.42
N PHE A 159 0.65 -10.84 0.78
CA PHE A 159 0.78 -11.02 -0.66
C PHE A 159 0.95 -12.50 -1.03
N ALA A 160 0.25 -12.92 -2.08
CA ALA A 160 0.34 -14.26 -2.68
C ALA A 160 0.22 -14.22 -4.21
N GLY A 161 0.55 -15.33 -4.87
CA GLY A 161 0.48 -15.50 -6.33
C GLY A 161 1.86 -15.68 -6.97
N ASP A 162 1.89 -16.19 -8.21
CA ASP A 162 3.12 -16.63 -8.89
C ASP A 162 4.29 -15.63 -8.81
N PRO A 163 4.10 -14.30 -9.01
CA PRO A 163 5.20 -13.34 -8.90
C PRO A 163 5.77 -13.23 -7.48
N VAL A 164 4.93 -13.44 -6.46
CA VAL A 164 5.32 -13.42 -5.05
C VAL A 164 6.07 -14.68 -4.68
N GLU A 165 5.62 -15.85 -5.16
CA GLU A 165 6.33 -17.11 -4.93
C GLU A 165 7.68 -17.18 -5.66
N ALA A 166 7.80 -16.51 -6.81
CA ALA A 166 9.04 -16.44 -7.58
C ALA A 166 10.15 -15.66 -6.86
N ASP A 167 9.82 -14.56 -6.16
CA ASP A 167 10.77 -13.80 -5.34
C ASP A 167 10.12 -13.20 -4.06
N PRO A 168 9.90 -14.03 -3.02
CA PRO A 168 9.28 -13.57 -1.78
C PRO A 168 10.12 -12.52 -1.04
N ALA A 169 11.44 -12.55 -1.19
CA ALA A 169 12.34 -11.64 -0.51
C ALA A 169 12.25 -10.22 -1.10
N ALA A 170 12.22 -10.10 -2.42
CA ALA A 170 12.02 -8.81 -3.08
C ALA A 170 10.63 -8.23 -2.80
N MET A 171 9.57 -9.07 -2.84
CA MET A 171 8.21 -8.61 -2.54
C MET A 171 8.06 -8.16 -1.08
N ARG A 172 8.67 -8.87 -0.13
CA ARG A 172 8.73 -8.44 1.26
C ARG A 172 9.40 -7.07 1.42
N GLN A 173 10.57 -6.89 0.80
CA GLN A 173 11.27 -5.60 0.84
C GLN A 173 10.44 -4.47 0.24
N ALA A 174 9.71 -4.72 -0.85
CA ALA A 174 8.83 -3.75 -1.47
C ALA A 174 7.67 -3.34 -0.53
N LEU A 175 7.02 -4.31 0.12
CA LEU A 175 5.99 -4.05 1.12
C LEU A 175 6.55 -3.30 2.34
N ASP A 176 7.73 -3.67 2.84
CA ASP A 176 8.37 -2.98 3.96
C ASP A 176 8.56 -1.48 3.68
N VAL A 177 9.05 -1.15 2.49
CA VAL A 177 9.25 0.25 2.07
C VAL A 177 7.89 0.95 1.91
N SER A 178 6.93 0.32 1.22
CA SER A 178 5.61 0.89 0.96
C SER A 178 4.86 1.23 2.24
N LEU A 179 4.74 0.26 3.16
CA LEU A 179 4.00 0.44 4.42
C LEU A 179 4.67 1.45 5.35
N THR A 180 6.00 1.43 5.45
CA THR A 180 6.75 2.42 6.23
C THR A 180 6.57 3.83 5.68
N SER A 181 6.62 3.99 4.36
CA SER A 181 6.44 5.30 3.70
C SER A 181 5.02 5.82 3.93
N TRP A 182 4.00 4.99 3.70
CA TRP A 182 2.60 5.38 3.90
C TRP A 182 2.34 5.83 5.35
N LEU A 183 2.78 5.06 6.35
CA LEU A 183 2.67 5.45 7.75
C LEU A 183 3.35 6.79 8.04
N SER A 184 4.52 7.03 7.44
CA SER A 184 5.28 8.27 7.61
C SER A 184 4.59 9.48 6.95
N HIS A 185 3.91 9.28 5.81
CA HIS A 185 3.11 10.30 5.15
C HIS A 185 1.82 10.61 5.93
N LEU A 186 1.11 9.57 6.39
CA LEU A 186 -0.10 9.70 7.19
C LEU A 186 0.18 10.46 8.50
N LYS A 187 1.26 10.08 9.19
CA LYS A 187 1.69 10.76 10.41
C LYS A 187 1.90 12.26 10.18
N ARG A 188 2.69 12.63 9.17
CA ARG A 188 2.99 14.04 8.86
C ARG A 188 1.72 14.82 8.52
N ALA A 189 0.86 14.26 7.67
CA ALA A 189 -0.38 14.90 7.27
C ALA A 189 -1.32 15.11 8.46
N ALA A 190 -1.50 14.10 9.30
CA ALA A 190 -2.38 14.15 10.45
C ALA A 190 -1.88 15.11 11.54
N GLU A 191 -0.58 15.08 11.86
CA GLU A 191 0.01 15.99 12.85
C GLU A 191 -0.02 17.44 12.36
N SER A 192 0.18 17.69 11.06
CA SER A 192 0.05 19.03 10.49
C SER A 192 -1.39 19.55 10.48
N ALA A 193 -2.39 18.68 10.36
CA ALA A 193 -3.80 19.07 10.38
C ALA A 193 -4.36 19.29 11.81
N ALA A 194 -3.61 18.88 12.84
CA ALA A 194 -3.99 19.00 14.24
C ALA A 194 -3.31 20.16 14.98
N GLY A 195 -2.21 20.68 14.43
CA GLY A 195 -1.51 21.87 14.93
C GLY A 195 -2.05 23.16 14.31
#